data_AF-A0A6N0A2R5-F1
#
_entry.id   AF-A0A6N0A2R5-F1
#
_cell.length_a   1.000
_cell.length_b   1.000
_cell.length_c   1.000
_cell.angle_alpha   90.00
_cell.angle_beta   90.00
_cell.angle_gamma   90.00
#
_symmetry.space_group_name_H-M   'P 1'
#
loop_
_entity.id
_entity.type
_entity.pdbx_description
1 polymer ?
#
loop_
_entity_poly.entity_id
_entity_poly.type
_entity_poly.pdbx_seq_one_letter_code
_entity_poly.pdbx_strand_id
1 'polypeptide(L)'
;YYLRIFPELQMKTASGLTTSLWSKDTFKNQWALVAKVYSFVRDEIGRSNISLTRFLDIACPIMDIIPPHLYLVAFGWTVQYGEDGPDDVIKDESVTVDATPDDRVPRSEMELLRRL
;
A
#
# COMPACT_ATOMS: atom_id res chain seq x y z
N TYR A 1 1.28 6.06 2.21
CA TYR A 1 0.19 5.12 2.56
C TYR A 1 0.66 4.10 3.58
N TYR A 2 1.57 3.18 3.23
CA TYR A 2 2.00 2.09 4.13
C TYR A 2 2.87 2.47 5.33
N LEU A 3 3.43 3.68 5.42
CA LEU A 3 4.02 4.15 6.68
C LEU A 3 3.02 4.12 7.85
N ARG A 4 1.70 4.17 7.56
CA ARG A 4 0.62 4.04 8.55
C ARG A 4 0.46 2.63 9.11
N ILE A 5 1.20 1.63 8.62
CA ILE A 5 1.29 0.30 9.25
C ILE A 5 1.91 0.44 10.65
N PHE A 6 2.81 1.41 10.82
CA PHE A 6 3.59 1.62 12.05
C PHE A 6 3.38 3.04 12.62
N PRO A 7 2.15 3.42 13.01
CA PRO A 7 1.84 4.79 13.40
C PRO A 7 2.56 5.26 14.67
N GLU A 8 2.93 4.33 15.55
CA GLU A 8 3.57 4.61 16.84
C GLU A 8 5.11 4.48 16.79
N LEU A 9 5.68 4.04 15.67
CA LEU A 9 7.12 3.88 15.54
C LEU A 9 7.79 5.17 15.07
N GLN A 10 9.05 5.35 15.47
CA GLN A 10 9.88 6.43 14.94
C GLN A 10 10.02 6.30 13.42
N MET A 11 9.98 7.44 12.73
CA MET A 11 9.96 7.51 11.26
C MET A 11 11.07 6.68 10.59
N LYS A 12 12.29 6.71 11.14
CA LYS A 12 13.43 5.96 10.61
C LYS A 12 13.16 4.45 10.64
N THR A 13 12.72 3.93 11.78
CA THR A 13 12.38 2.52 11.97
C THR A 13 11.19 2.11 11.10
N ALA A 14 10.11 2.90 11.15
CA ALA A 14 8.91 2.67 10.34
C ALA A 14 9.24 2.62 8.83
N SER A 15 10.09 3.52 8.35
CA SER A 15 10.53 3.56 6.96
C SER A 15 11.36 2.33 6.58
N GLY A 16 12.25 1.87 7.48
CA GLY A 16 13.03 0.65 7.28
C GLY A 16 12.12 -0.58 7.12
N LEU A 17 11.26 -0.83 8.11
CA LEU A 17 10.33 -1.97 8.09
C LEU A 17 9.38 -1.91 6.89
N THR A 18 8.84 -0.73 6.55
CA THR A 18 7.98 -0.56 5.38
C THR A 18 8.71 -0.88 4.08
N THR A 19 10.01 -0.54 3.98
CA THR A 19 10.82 -0.86 2.80
C THR A 19 11.03 -2.38 2.67
N SER A 20 11.30 -3.07 3.78
CA SER A 20 11.40 -4.53 3.82
C SER A 20 10.10 -5.20 3.37
N LEU A 21 8.95 -4.75 3.90
CA LEU A 21 7.62 -5.22 3.47
C LEU A 21 7.39 -4.96 1.97
N TRP A 22 7.65 -3.72 1.53
CA TRP A 22 7.44 -3.33 0.14
C TRP A 22 8.22 -4.18 -0.85
N SER A 23 9.46 -4.56 -0.54
CA SER A 23 10.26 -5.41 -1.44
C SER A 23 9.59 -6.75 -1.78
N LYS A 24 8.66 -7.21 -0.94
CA LYS A 24 7.95 -8.50 -1.04
C LYS A 24 6.46 -8.32 -1.40
N ASP A 25 6.03 -7.10 -1.68
CA ASP A 25 4.64 -6.75 -1.96
C ASP A 25 4.22 -7.21 -3.37
N THR A 26 3.07 -7.90 -3.46
CA THR A 26 2.53 -8.45 -4.71
C THR A 26 1.70 -7.45 -5.52
N PHE A 27 1.35 -6.29 -4.95
CA PHE A 27 0.44 -5.31 -5.56
C PHE A 27 1.16 -4.31 -6.50
N LYS A 28 2.33 -4.67 -7.04
CA LYS A 28 3.17 -3.75 -7.85
C LYS A 28 2.42 -3.17 -9.06
N ASN A 29 1.60 -3.99 -9.72
CA ASN A 29 0.83 -3.56 -10.89
C ASN A 29 -0.26 -2.55 -10.50
N GLN A 30 -0.95 -2.80 -9.39
CA GLN A 30 -1.96 -1.90 -8.84
C GLN A 30 -1.32 -0.56 -8.48
N TRP A 31 -0.18 -0.58 -7.81
CA TRP A 31 0.58 0.63 -7.47
C TRP A 31 1.05 1.42 -8.70
N ALA A 32 1.47 0.73 -9.76
CA ALA A 32 1.83 1.39 -11.02
C ALA A 32 0.62 2.10 -11.65
N LEU A 33 -0.56 1.46 -11.62
CA LEU A 33 -1.79 2.05 -12.14
C LEU A 33 -2.23 3.28 -11.31
N VAL A 34 -2.22 3.17 -9.99
CA VAL A 34 -2.51 4.25 -9.05
C VAL A 34 -1.58 5.44 -9.28
N ALA A 35 -0.28 5.20 -9.43
CA ALA A 35 0.71 6.25 -9.68
C ALA A 35 0.49 6.96 -11.03
N LYS A 36 0.14 6.19 -12.07
CA LYS A 36 -0.13 6.72 -13.41
C LYS A 36 -1.38 7.59 -13.40
N VAL A 37 -2.47 7.12 -12.82
CA VAL A 37 -3.72 7.87 -12.69
C VAL A 37 -3.54 9.11 -11.81
N TYR A 38 -2.83 9.00 -10.68
CA TYR A 38 -2.52 10.18 -9.86
C TYR A 38 -1.77 11.25 -10.64
N SER A 39 -0.75 10.85 -11.40
CA SER A 39 0.06 11.77 -12.19
C SER A 39 -0.80 12.49 -13.23
N PHE A 40 -1.65 11.74 -13.96
CA PHE A 40 -2.60 12.31 -14.91
C PHE A 40 -3.54 13.32 -14.24
N VAL A 41 -4.25 12.93 -13.18
CA VAL A 41 -5.20 13.83 -12.49
C VAL A 41 -4.47 15.08 -11.96
N ARG A 42 -3.32 14.91 -11.30
CA ARG A 42 -2.52 16.01 -10.76
C ARG A 42 -2.09 16.99 -11.86
N ASP A 43 -1.75 16.49 -13.05
CA ASP A 43 -1.30 17.32 -14.15
C ASP A 43 -2.48 18.08 -14.80
N GLU A 44 -3.68 17.49 -14.83
CA GLU A 44 -4.91 18.13 -15.31
C GLU A 44 -5.46 19.21 -14.36
N ILE A 45 -5.57 18.92 -13.05
CA ILE A 45 -6.17 19.86 -12.07
C ILE A 45 -5.14 20.72 -11.34
N GLY A 46 -3.84 20.44 -11.52
CA GLY A 46 -2.74 21.17 -10.90
C GLY A 46 -2.33 20.64 -9.51
N ARG A 47 -1.03 20.78 -9.20
CA ARG A 47 -0.38 20.20 -8.01
C ARG A 47 -0.95 20.67 -6.67
N SER A 48 -1.45 21.90 -6.59
CA SER A 48 -2.02 22.48 -5.37
C SER A 48 -3.47 22.03 -5.10
N ASN A 49 -4.14 21.47 -6.10
CA ASN A 49 -5.56 21.12 -6.04
C ASN A 49 -5.80 19.65 -5.71
N ILE A 50 -4.74 18.85 -5.61
CA ILE A 50 -4.84 17.43 -5.24
C ILE A 50 -3.93 17.08 -4.06
N SER A 51 -4.50 16.38 -3.09
CA SER A 51 -3.76 15.79 -1.99
C SER A 51 -3.44 14.33 -2.31
N LEU A 52 -2.15 13.97 -2.32
CA LEU A 52 -1.72 12.58 -2.48
C LEU A 52 -2.38 11.67 -1.44
N THR A 53 -2.44 12.13 -0.19
CA THR A 53 -3.11 11.41 0.91
C THR A 53 -4.56 11.13 0.58
N ARG A 54 -5.33 12.16 0.20
CA ARG A 54 -6.76 12.01 -0.11
C ARG A 54 -7.00 11.12 -1.32
N PHE A 55 -6.16 11.25 -2.35
CA PHE A 55 -6.23 10.41 -3.54
C PHE A 55 -6.00 8.93 -3.18
N LEU A 56 -4.97 8.61 -2.39
CA LEU A 56 -4.68 7.24 -1.99
C LEU A 56 -5.77 6.64 -1.10
N ASP A 57 -6.40 7.44 -0.24
CA ASP A 57 -7.51 6.99 0.61
C ASP A 57 -8.75 6.58 -0.22
N ILE A 58 -8.89 7.08 -1.45
CA ILE A 58 -9.98 6.71 -2.39
C ILE A 58 -9.53 5.61 -3.35
N ALA A 59 -8.34 5.76 -3.96
CA ALA A 59 -7.84 4.87 -5.00
C ALA A 59 -7.46 3.48 -4.46
N CYS A 60 -6.87 3.39 -3.26
CA CYS A 60 -6.44 2.10 -2.71
C CYS A 60 -7.61 1.11 -2.50
N PRO A 61 -8.74 1.50 -1.88
CA PRO A 61 -9.92 0.63 -1.80
C PRO A 61 -10.48 0.19 -3.15
N ILE A 62 -10.50 1.08 -4.15
CA ILE A 62 -10.98 0.74 -5.50
C ILE A 62 -10.08 -0.32 -6.16
N MET A 63 -8.78 -0.23 -5.89
CA MET A 63 -7.75 -1.14 -6.43
C MET A 63 -7.56 -2.41 -5.60
N ASP A 64 -8.37 -2.60 -4.55
CA ASP A 64 -8.24 -3.68 -3.57
C ASP A 64 -6.82 -3.77 -2.97
N ILE A 65 -6.17 -2.61 -2.81
CA ILE A 65 -4.89 -2.50 -2.11
C ILE A 65 -5.17 -2.61 -0.62
N ILE A 66 -4.53 -3.58 0.02
CA ILE A 66 -4.73 -3.89 1.44
C ILE A 66 -4.51 -2.64 2.29
N PRO A 67 -5.45 -2.27 3.18
CA PRO A 67 -5.29 -1.10 4.03
C PRO A 67 -4.17 -1.33 5.07
N PRO A 68 -3.47 -0.26 5.52
CA PRO A 68 -2.27 -0.39 6.35
C PRO A 68 -2.50 -1.20 7.64
N HIS A 69 -3.65 -1.04 8.29
CA HIS A 69 -3.99 -1.73 9.53
C HIS A 69 -4.24 -3.24 9.36
N LEU A 70 -4.50 -3.71 8.13
CA LEU A 70 -4.67 -5.14 7.82
C LEU A 70 -3.43 -5.75 7.16
N TYR A 71 -2.46 -4.94 6.74
CA TYR A 71 -1.34 -5.39 5.91
C TYR A 71 -0.56 -6.55 6.53
N LEU A 72 -0.18 -6.42 7.81
CA LEU A 72 0.59 -7.45 8.49
C LEU A 72 -0.18 -8.77 8.58
N VAL A 73 -1.42 -8.71 9.06
CA VAL A 73 -2.29 -9.89 9.21
C VAL A 73 -2.60 -10.54 7.87
N ALA A 74 -2.97 -9.75 6.86
CA ALA A 74 -3.35 -10.24 5.54
C ALA A 74 -2.22 -11.03 4.86
N PHE A 75 -0.97 -10.66 5.13
CA PHE A 75 0.21 -11.28 4.53
C PHE A 75 1.00 -12.19 5.47
N GLY A 76 0.50 -12.42 6.70
CA GLY A 76 1.20 -13.21 7.71
C GLY A 76 2.51 -12.59 8.18
N TRP A 77 2.67 -11.27 8.11
CA TRP A 77 3.85 -10.59 8.65
C TRP A 77 3.69 -10.35 10.15
N THR A 78 4.79 -10.54 10.88
CA THR A 78 4.90 -10.13 12.28
C THR A 78 6.14 -9.27 12.47
N VAL A 79 6.08 -8.34 13.42
CA VAL A 79 7.22 -7.49 13.78
C VAL A 79 8.10 -8.24 14.76
N GLN A 80 9.39 -8.35 14.44
CA GLN A 80 10.40 -8.84 15.36
C GLN A 80 10.89 -7.69 16.25
N TYR A 81 11.18 -8.01 17.51
CA TYR A 81 11.70 -7.07 18.49
C TYR A 81 13.08 -7.53 18.96
N GLY A 82 14.09 -6.70 18.73
CA GLY A 82 15.43 -6.84 19.27
C GLY A 82 15.61 -6.06 20.58
N GLU A 83 16.86 -5.91 21.02
CA GLU A 83 17.20 -5.26 22.30
C GLU A 83 16.76 -3.78 22.39
N ASP A 84 16.78 -3.07 21.26
CA ASP A 84 16.41 -1.65 21.15
C ASP A 84 14.97 -1.40 20.64
N GLY A 85 14.16 -2.46 20.55
CA GLY A 85 12.80 -2.42 20.02
C GLY A 85 12.68 -3.07 18.63
N PRO A 86 11.71 -2.65 17.80
CA PRO A 86 11.40 -3.34 16.55
C PRO A 86 12.54 -3.20 15.53
N ASP A 87 13.04 -4.33 15.05
CA ASP A 87 14.25 -4.43 14.21
C ASP A 87 13.97 -4.99 12.81
N ASP A 88 13.09 -5.99 12.69
CA ASP A 88 12.76 -6.64 11.42
C ASP A 88 11.29 -7.10 11.32
N VAL A 89 10.91 -7.65 10.16
CA VAL A 89 9.62 -8.29 9.89
C VAL A 89 9.80 -9.72 9.37
N ILE A 90 9.13 -10.66 10.00
CA ILE A 90 9.19 -12.09 9.66
C ILE A 90 7.87 -12.52 9.02
N LYS A 91 7.95 -13.35 7.99
CA LYS A 91 6.77 -13.94 7.34
C LYS A 91 6.43 -15.26 7.99
N ASP A 92 5.18 -15.44 8.35
CA ASP A 92 4.60 -16.75 8.59
C ASP A 92 4.37 -17.45 7.25
N GLU A 93 5.19 -18.47 6.95
CA GLU A 93 5.09 -19.23 5.70
C GLU A 93 3.82 -20.09 5.63
N SER A 94 3.11 -20.29 6.74
CA SER A 94 1.81 -20.97 6.75
C SER A 94 0.67 -20.10 6.20
N VAL A 95 0.87 -18.77 6.13
CA VAL A 95 -0.11 -17.84 5.58
C VAL A 95 0.13 -17.66 4.08
N THR A 96 -0.66 -18.38 3.28
CA THR A 96 -0.78 -18.14 1.85
C THR A 96 -1.90 -17.15 1.58
N VAL A 97 -1.56 -15.97 1.07
CA VAL A 97 -2.57 -15.03 0.57
C VAL A 97 -3.01 -15.54 -0.79
N ASP A 98 -4.24 -16.03 -0.88
CA ASP A 98 -4.87 -16.32 -2.16
C ASP A 98 -5.18 -14.98 -2.83
N ALA A 99 -4.25 -14.48 -3.64
CA ALA A 99 -4.44 -13.34 -4.49
C ALA A 99 -5.27 -13.76 -5.72
N THR A 100 -6.48 -14.28 -5.50
CA THR A 100 -7.43 -14.47 -6.60
C THR A 100 -7.82 -13.08 -7.09
N PRO A 101 -7.58 -12.73 -8.37
CA PRO A 101 -7.92 -11.41 -8.88
C PRO A 101 -9.43 -11.20 -8.75
N ASP A 102 -9.86 -10.25 -7.91
CA ASP A 102 -11.25 -9.81 -7.94
C ASP A 102 -11.47 -9.10 -9.30
N ASP A 103 -12.35 -9.65 -10.13
CA ASP A 103 -12.72 -9.09 -11.43
C ASP A 103 -13.27 -7.66 -11.33
N ARG A 104 -13.65 -7.21 -10.12
CA ARG A 104 -14.07 -5.84 -9.86
C ARG A 104 -12.91 -4.85 -9.80
N VAL A 105 -11.67 -5.29 -9.65
CA VAL A 105 -10.49 -4.40 -9.56
C VAL A 105 -10.16 -3.81 -10.92
N PRO A 106 -10.00 -2.49 -11.05
CA PRO A 106 -9.66 -1.87 -12.32
C PRO A 106 -8.38 -2.41 -12.94
N ARG A 107 -8.45 -2.76 -14.23
CA ARG A 107 -7.29 -3.26 -15.01
C ARG A 107 -6.71 -2.22 -15.97
N SER A 108 -7.32 -1.03 -16.03
CA SER A 108 -6.89 0.07 -16.90
C SER A 108 -7.08 1.42 -16.22
N GLU A 109 -6.35 2.42 -16.73
CA GLU A 109 -6.38 3.78 -16.18
C GLU A 109 -7.77 4.39 -16.29
N MET A 110 -8.42 4.16 -17.43
CA MET A 110 -9.77 4.65 -17.72
C MET A 110 -10.80 4.06 -16.75
N GLU A 111 -10.63 2.80 -16.36
CA GLU A 111 -11.52 2.16 -15.42
C GLU A 111 -11.34 2.69 -14.00
N LEU A 112 -10.09 2.92 -13.56
CA LEU A 112 -9.81 3.54 -12.27
C LEU A 112 -10.33 4.99 -12.25
N LEU A 113 -10.03 5.78 -13.30
CA LEU A 113 -10.48 7.17 -13.43
C LEU A 113 -11.99 7.33 -13.34
N ARG A 114 -12.78 6.40 -13.91
CA ARG A 114 -14.25 6.44 -13.85
C ARG A 114 -14.82 6.20 -12.46
N ARG A 115 -14.02 5.69 -11.53
CA ARG A 115 -14.44 5.34 -10.16
C ARG A 115 -13.92 6.33 -9.11
N LEU A 116 -13.09 7.30 -9.50
CA LEU A 116 -12.58 8.40 -8.66
C LEU A 116 -13.55 9.58 -8.64
#